data_AF-A0A920PHR6-F1
#
_entry.id   AF-A0A920PHR6-F1
#
_cell.length_a   1.000
_cell.length_b   1.000
_cell.length_c   1.000
_cell.angle_alpha   90.00
_cell.angle_beta   90.00
_cell.angle_gamma   90.00
#
_symmetry.space_group_name_H-M   'P 1'
#
loop_
_entity.id
_entity.type
_entity.pdbx_description
1 polymer ?
#
loop_
_entity_poly.entity_id
_entity_poly.type
_entity_poly.pdbx_seq_one_letter_code
_entity_poly.pdbx_strand_id
1 'polypeptide(L)'
;MVPMVGMSLRQRLNSKLFDVKPNQIEHTTRDPKDFGIARCSEDDLKGGDASQNAEALMKVFNKEDQGPHRDSLLLGTGLALEVSGIVSNLKEGIEQGKFSH
;
A
#
# COMPACT_ATOMS: atom_id res chain seq x y z
N MET A 1 -17.62 -2.11 -14.83
CA MET A 1 -16.51 -3.05 -15.11
C MET A 1 -15.27 -2.46 -14.49
N VAL A 2 -14.80 -3.02 -13.37
CA VAL A 2 -13.69 -2.46 -12.58
C VAL A 2 -12.37 -2.84 -13.28
N PRO A 3 -11.48 -1.89 -13.62
CA PRO A 3 -10.19 -2.19 -14.25
C PRO A 3 -9.33 -3.09 -13.34
N MET A 4 -8.76 -4.15 -13.91
CA MET A 4 -7.95 -5.15 -13.18
C MET A 4 -6.48 -4.70 -13.17
N VAL A 5 -6.07 -3.95 -12.14
CA VAL A 5 -4.67 -3.52 -11.97
C VAL A 5 -3.83 -4.69 -11.47
N GLY A 6 -2.87 -5.15 -12.27
CA GLY A 6 -1.84 -6.09 -11.81
C GLY A 6 -0.81 -5.35 -10.93
N MET A 7 -0.85 -5.55 -9.61
CA MET A 7 0.04 -4.88 -8.66
C MET A 7 1.23 -5.77 -8.27
N SER A 8 2.46 -5.30 -8.53
CA SER A 8 3.67 -5.86 -7.90
C SER A 8 4.17 -4.87 -6.86
N LEU A 9 3.73 -5.04 -5.61
CA LEU A 9 4.20 -4.24 -4.47
C LEU A 9 5.60 -4.72 -4.07
N ARG A 10 6.64 -4.08 -4.63
CA ARG A 10 8.00 -4.19 -4.11
C ARG A 10 8.39 -2.86 -3.50
N GLN A 11 8.28 -2.71 -2.18
CA GLN A 11 8.66 -1.47 -1.48
C GLN A 11 10.18 -1.15 -1.54
N ARG A 12 10.98 -2.06 -2.10
CA ARG A 12 12.43 -1.93 -2.28
C ARG A 12 12.82 -0.82 -3.27
N LEU A 13 12.03 -0.61 -4.33
CA LEU A 13 12.21 0.37 -5.40
C LEU A 13 10.84 0.62 -6.06
N ASN A 14 10.46 1.89 -6.28
CA ASN A 14 9.44 2.34 -7.24
C ASN A 14 8.28 1.34 -7.51
N SER A 15 7.13 1.51 -6.85
CA SER A 15 5.97 0.66 -7.12
C SER A 15 5.47 0.90 -8.54
N LYS A 16 5.56 -0.13 -9.40
CA LYS A 16 5.00 -0.10 -10.75
C LYS A 16 3.50 -0.40 -10.68
N LEU A 17 2.71 0.52 -11.20
CA LEU A 17 1.26 0.40 -11.29
C LEU A 17 0.86 0.24 -12.75
N PHE A 18 -0.04 -0.70 -13.02
CA PHE A 18 -0.61 -0.95 -14.33
C PHE A 18 -2.12 -0.73 -14.28
N ASP A 19 -2.59 0.45 -14.68
CA ASP A 19 -4.02 0.68 -14.83
C ASP A 19 -4.51 0.02 -16.13
N VAL A 20 -5.30 -1.05 -16.00
CA VAL A 20 -5.79 -1.86 -17.12
C VAL A 20 -7.26 -1.56 -17.38
N LYS A 21 -7.51 -0.72 -18.37
CA LYS A 21 -8.83 -0.45 -18.94
C LYS A 21 -9.04 -1.34 -20.17
N PRO A 22 -10.30 -1.66 -20.55
CA PRO A 22 -10.60 -2.61 -21.64
C PRO A 22 -9.84 -2.38 -22.95
N ASN A 23 -9.42 -1.15 -23.27
CA ASN A 23 -8.68 -0.82 -24.49
C ASN A 23 -7.34 -0.09 -24.23
N GLN A 24 -6.89 0.02 -22.98
CA GLN A 24 -5.69 0.80 -22.64
C GLN A 24 -5.02 0.25 -21.38
N ILE A 25 -3.71 0.04 -21.46
CA ILE A 25 -2.87 -0.21 -20.29
C ILE A 25 -2.03 1.05 -20.07
N GLU A 26 -2.22 1.72 -18.95
CA GLU A 26 -1.40 2.85 -18.54
C GLU A 26 -0.42 2.39 -17.46
N HIS A 27 0.87 2.62 -17.70
CA HIS A 27 1.93 2.28 -16.75
C HIS A 27 2.41 3.53 -16.05
N THR A 28 2.29 3.54 -14.72
CA THR A 28 2.81 4.62 -13.88
C THR A 28 3.74 4.04 -12.82
N THR A 29 4.66 4.87 -12.35
CA THR A 29 5.54 4.52 -11.23
C THR A 29 5.28 5.49 -10.11
N ARG A 30 5.09 4.98 -8.89
CA ARG A 30 4.82 5.79 -7.69
C ARG A 30 5.88 5.51 -6.64
N ASP A 31 6.54 6.56 -6.17
CA ASP A 31 7.51 6.47 -5.08
C ASP A 31 6.77 6.66 -3.74
N PRO A 32 6.92 5.75 -2.75
CA PRO A 32 6.37 5.96 -1.42
C PRO A 32 6.73 7.32 -0.81
N LYS A 33 7.91 7.87 -1.16
CA LYS A 33 8.36 9.19 -0.69
C LYS A 33 7.42 10.34 -1.10
N ASP A 34 6.74 10.22 -2.24
CA ASP A 34 5.78 11.24 -2.71
C ASP A 34 4.57 11.38 -1.78
N PHE A 35 4.35 10.39 -0.92
CA PHE A 35 3.25 10.31 0.04
C PHE A 35 3.73 10.45 1.49
N GLY A 36 4.99 10.81 1.71
CA GLY A 36 5.59 10.95 3.03
C GLY A 36 5.92 9.62 3.71
N ILE A 37 5.97 8.51 2.95
CA ILE A 37 6.32 7.17 3.45
C ILE A 37 7.80 6.91 3.16
N ALA A 38 8.53 6.45 4.18
CA ALA A 38 9.93 6.07 4.00
C ALA A 38 10.04 4.78 3.17
N ARG A 39 11.08 4.68 2.35
CA ARG A 39 11.43 3.40 1.71
C ARG A 39 12.00 2.46 2.77
N CYS A 40 11.68 1.18 2.68
CA CYS A 40 12.16 0.13 3.56
C CYS A 40 12.88 -0.97 2.78
N SER A 41 13.66 -1.78 3.49
CA SER A 41 14.32 -2.96 2.98
C SER A 41 13.37 -4.18 2.96
N GLU A 42 13.77 -5.26 2.31
CA GLU A 42 13.01 -6.51 2.36
C GLU A 42 12.99 -7.11 3.77
N ASP A 43 14.06 -6.93 4.54
CA ASP A 43 14.15 -7.43 5.92
C ASP A 43 13.19 -6.70 6.86
N ASP A 44 12.88 -5.44 6.58
CA ASP A 44 11.94 -4.61 7.36
C ASP A 44 10.48 -5.06 7.24
N LEU A 45 10.13 -5.80 6.18
CA LEU A 45 8.78 -6.32 5.92
C LEU A 45 8.72 -7.84 5.92
N LYS A 46 9.79 -8.49 6.35
CA LYS A 46 9.93 -9.93 6.22
C LYS A 46 8.86 -10.60 7.06
N GLY A 47 7.90 -11.20 6.37
CA GLY A 47 6.84 -11.99 7.00
C GLY A 47 7.41 -13.25 7.66
N GLY A 48 6.70 -13.68 8.71
CA GLY A 48 6.93 -14.95 9.38
C GLY A 48 5.80 -15.94 9.12
N ASP A 49 5.55 -16.82 10.08
CA ASP A 49 4.35 -17.64 10.11
C ASP A 49 3.07 -16.82 10.32
N ALA A 50 1.91 -17.48 10.27
CA ALA A 50 0.61 -16.82 10.41
C ALA A 50 0.45 -16.09 11.76
N SER A 51 0.98 -16.66 12.86
CA SER A 51 0.90 -16.06 14.19
C SER A 51 1.76 -14.82 14.28
N GLN A 52 2.99 -14.87 13.76
CA GLN A 52 3.90 -13.74 13.71
C GLN A 52 3.32 -12.59 12.87
N ASN A 53 2.72 -12.91 11.71
CA ASN A 53 2.09 -11.91 10.85
C ASN A 53 0.86 -11.27 11.51
N ALA A 54 0.05 -12.07 12.22
CA ALA A 54 -1.09 -11.56 12.99
C ALA A 54 -0.64 -10.62 14.11
N GLU A 55 0.40 -10.99 14.86
CA GLU A 55 0.98 -10.13 15.90
C GLU A 55 1.50 -8.81 15.33
N ALA A 56 2.23 -8.84 14.21
CA ALA A 56 2.71 -7.63 13.53
C ALA A 56 1.56 -6.70 13.12
N LEU A 57 0.49 -7.25 12.54
CA LEU A 57 -0.71 -6.47 12.19
C LEU A 57 -1.39 -5.87 13.43
N MET A 58 -1.49 -6.63 14.52
CA MET A 58 -2.05 -6.12 15.77
C MET A 58 -1.22 -4.96 16.35
N LYS A 59 0.11 -5.04 16.27
CA LYS A 59 0.99 -3.93 16.68
C LYS A 59 0.75 -2.65 15.87
N VAL A 60 0.50 -2.79 14.56
CA VAL A 60 0.13 -1.66 13.71
C VAL A 60 -1.20 -1.03 14.17
N PHE A 61 -2.23 -1.84 14.40
CA PHE A 61 -3.55 -1.35 14.83
C PHE A 61 -3.54 -0.76 16.26
N ASN A 62 -2.72 -1.30 17.16
CA ASN A 62 -2.55 -0.78 18.51
C ASN A 62 -1.65 0.46 18.59
N LYS A 63 -1.16 0.96 17.45
CA LYS A 63 -0.21 2.09 17.36
C LYS A 63 1.17 1.82 17.99
N GLU A 64 1.51 0.55 18.20
CA GLU A 64 2.81 0.10 18.71
C GLU A 64 3.86 0.04 17.59
N ASP A 65 3.44 -0.32 16.38
CA ASP A 65 4.28 -0.26 15.17
C ASP A 65 3.83 0.91 14.30
N GLN A 66 4.67 1.94 14.21
CA GLN A 66 4.48 3.10 13.33
C GLN A 66 5.50 3.15 12.20
N GLY A 67 6.17 2.02 11.93
CA GLY A 67 7.24 1.88 10.97
C GLY A 67 6.82 1.17 9.67
N PRO A 68 7.73 0.38 9.06
CA PRO A 68 7.55 -0.21 7.74
C PRO A 68 6.26 -1.02 7.54
N HIS A 69 5.80 -1.79 8.52
CA HIS A 69 4.56 -2.57 8.39
C HIS A 69 3.33 -1.68 8.25
N ARG A 70 3.23 -0.63 9.08
CA ARG A 70 2.15 0.37 8.98
C ARG A 70 2.20 1.08 7.64
N ASP A 71 3.38 1.53 7.24
CA ASP A 71 3.58 2.27 6.00
C ASP A 71 3.22 1.42 4.77
N SER A 72 3.56 0.13 4.78
CA SER A 72 3.13 -0.83 3.77
C SER A 72 1.62 -1.03 3.75
N LEU A 73 1.00 -1.15 4.92
CA LEU A 73 -0.44 -1.30 5.05
C LEU A 73 -1.17 -0.07 4.48
N LEU A 74 -0.75 1.14 4.84
CA LEU A 74 -1.33 2.40 4.35
C LEU A 74 -1.23 2.52 2.83
N LEU A 75 -0.08 2.17 2.25
CA LEU A 75 0.12 2.20 0.80
C LEU A 75 -0.82 1.21 0.10
N GLY A 76 -0.94 -0.01 0.62
CA GLY A 76 -1.85 -1.03 0.09
C GLY A 76 -3.31 -0.62 0.20
N THR A 77 -3.72 -0.11 1.36
CA THR A 77 -5.08 0.39 1.60
C THR A 77 -5.41 1.55 0.67
N GLY A 78 -4.53 2.54 0.52
CA GLY A 78 -4.79 3.67 -0.35
C GLY A 78 -4.96 3.26 -1.82
N LEU A 79 -4.14 2.30 -2.28
CA LEU A 79 -4.26 1.75 -3.63
C LEU A 79 -5.57 0.95 -3.81
N ALA A 80 -5.98 0.17 -2.82
CA ALA A 80 -7.24 -0.57 -2.86
C ALA A 80 -8.45 0.36 -2.90
N LEU A 81 -8.42 1.46 -2.14
CA LEU A 81 -9.46 2.49 -2.14
C LEU A 81 -9.54 3.21 -3.50
N GLU A 82 -8.40 3.52 -4.11
CA GLU A 82 -8.34 4.17 -5.43
C GLU A 82 -8.90 3.24 -6.53
N VAL A 83 -8.47 1.97 -6.56
CA VAL A 83 -8.94 0.99 -7.58
C VAL A 83 -10.42 0.65 -7.41
N SER A 84 -10.94 0.67 -6.19
CA SER A 84 -12.38 0.50 -5.93
C SER A 84 -13.21 1.75 -6.26
N GLY A 85 -12.58 2.87 -6.60
CA GLY A 85 -13.25 4.13 -6.92
C GLY A 85 -13.84 4.85 -5.70
N ILE A 86 -13.43 4.48 -4.48
CA ILE A 86 -13.87 5.12 -3.23
C ILE A 86 -13.17 6.47 -3.04
N VAL A 87 -11.94 6.58 -3.50
CA VAL A 87 -11.15 7.83 -3.49
C VAL A 87 -10.66 8.16 -4.90
N SER A 88 -10.36 9.44 -5.14
CA SER A 88 -9.95 9.91 -6.47
C SER A 88 -8.47 9.68 -6.77
N ASN A 89 -7.65 9.48 -5.73
CA ASN A 89 -6.21 9.28 -5.84
C ASN A 89 -5.64 8.58 -4.60
N LEU A 90 -4.44 8.01 -4.75
CA LEU A 90 -3.72 7.32 -3.68
C LEU A 90 -3.51 8.16 -2.41
N LYS A 91 -3.25 9.46 -2.55
CA LYS A 91 -2.99 10.34 -1.39
C LYS A 91 -4.22 10.42 -0.48
N GLU A 92 -5.40 10.62 -1.05
CA GLU A 92 -6.67 10.58 -0.32
C GLU A 92 -6.89 9.24 0.38
N GLY A 93 -6.60 8.13 -0.31
CA GLY A 93 -6.72 6.79 0.26
C GLY A 93 -5.78 6.55 1.46
N ILE A 94 -4.53 7.01 1.36
CA ILE A 94 -3.56 6.95 2.47
C ILE A 94 -4.04 7.78 3.65
N GLU A 95 -4.52 9.01 3.41
CA GLU A 95 -5.04 9.86 4.48
C GLU A 95 -6.24 9.22 5.18
N GLN A 96 -7.21 8.66 4.45
CA GLN A 96 -8.32 7.93 5.08
C GLN A 96 -7.85 6.76 5.93
N GLY A 97 -6.87 5.99 5.46
CA GLY A 97 -6.28 4.88 6.23
C GLY A 97 -5.64 5.32 7.55
N LYS A 98 -5.08 6.54 7.62
CA LYS A 98 -4.53 7.10 8.86
C LYS A 98 -5.60 7.44 9.90
N PHE A 99 -6.82 7.76 9.48
CA PHE A 99 -7.92 8.18 10.39
C PHE A 99 -8.77 7.01 10.90
N SER A 100 -8.67 5.81 10.32
CA SER A 100 -9.56 4.70 10.68
C SER A 100 -9.25 4.03 12.04
N HIS A 101 -8.20 4.42 12.78
CA HIS A 101 -7.80 3.83 14.07
C HIS A 101 -7.11 4.85 14.99
#